data_AF-A0A1H4JB63-F1
#
_entry.id   AF-A0A1H4JB63-F1
#
_cell.length_a   1.000
_cell.length_b   1.000
_cell.length_c   1.000
_cell.angle_alpha   90.00
_cell.angle_beta   90.00
_cell.angle_gamma   90.00
#
_symmetry.space_group_name_H-M   'P 1'
#
loop_
_entity.id
_entity.type
_entity.pdbx_description
1 polymer ?
#
loop_
_entity_poly.entity_id
_entity_poly.type
_entity_poly.pdbx_seq_one_letter_code
_entity_poly.pdbx_strand_id
1 'polypeptide(L)'
;MTVTIPWKIAAAQSGRRAADKLFEHDGRPSDARVKTVLQSICTGLAELMVEHGEEDAAIDVAAAAMADAFLERIVILETARILD
;
A
#
# COMPACT_ATOMS: atom_id res chain seq x y z
N MET A 1 14.33 -15.43 18.87
CA MET A 1 12.95 -14.90 18.90
C MET A 1 12.68 -14.25 17.56
N THR A 2 11.72 -14.76 16.79
CA THR A 2 11.30 -14.16 15.52
C THR A 2 10.33 -13.03 15.86
N VAL A 3 10.71 -11.78 15.57
CA VAL A 3 9.81 -10.64 15.77
C VAL A 3 8.67 -10.76 14.78
N THR A 4 7.45 -11.00 15.26
CA THR A 4 6.24 -10.96 14.44
C THR A 4 5.81 -9.50 14.27
N ILE A 5 5.89 -8.99 13.05
CA ILE A 5 5.38 -7.66 12.71
C ILE A 5 3.88 -7.80 12.50
N PRO A 6 3.02 -7.00 13.16
CA PRO A 6 1.59 -7.01 12.90
C PRO A 6 1.26 -6.73 11.43
N TRP A 7 0.29 -7.45 10.86
CA TRP A 7 -0.15 -7.30 9.46
C TRP A 7 -0.43 -5.85 9.08
N LYS A 8 -1.12 -5.10 9.94
CA LYS A 8 -1.38 -3.67 9.76
C LYS A 8 -0.11 -2.86 9.47
N ILE A 9 0.98 -3.12 10.21
CA ILE A 9 2.25 -2.40 10.07
C ILE A 9 2.96 -2.83 8.78
N ALA A 10 3.01 -4.14 8.51
CA ALA A 10 3.61 -4.68 7.30
C ALA A 10 2.89 -4.19 6.03
N ALA A 11 1.56 -4.12 6.06
CA ALA A 11 0.71 -3.64 5.00
C ALA A 11 0.94 -2.14 4.72
N ALA A 12 0.97 -1.30 5.76
CA ALA A 12 1.27 0.13 5.62
C ALA A 12 2.68 0.40 5.06
N GLN A 13 3.69 -0.36 5.50
CA GLN A 13 5.05 -0.27 4.94
C GLN A 13 5.08 -0.67 3.46
N SER A 14 4.34 -1.71 3.10
CA SER A 14 4.25 -2.18 1.72
C SER A 14 3.52 -1.19 0.82
N GLY A 15 2.45 -0.55 1.32
CA GLY A 15 1.75 0.54 0.64
C GLY A 15 2.68 1.70 0.30
N ARG A 16 3.48 2.18 1.26
CA ARG A 16 4.47 3.24 1.00
C ARG A 16 5.48 2.85 -0.10
N ARG A 17 6.05 1.65 -0.02
CA ARG A 17 7.03 1.17 -1.01
C ARG A 17 6.41 1.01 -2.41
N ALA A 18 5.15 0.60 -2.49
CA ALA A 18 4.45 0.48 -3.76
C ALA A 18 4.20 1.87 -4.38
N ALA A 19 3.87 2.87 -3.56
CA ALA A 19 3.74 4.25 -4.02
C ALA A 19 5.07 4.82 -4.53
N ASP A 20 6.18 4.61 -3.80
CA ASP A 20 7.52 5.01 -4.25
C ASP A 20 7.85 4.40 -5.63
N LYS A 21 7.68 3.09 -5.80
CA LYS A 21 7.94 2.40 -7.07
C LYS A 21 7.06 2.87 -8.22
N LEU A 22 5.78 3.13 -7.93
CA LEU A 22 4.87 3.66 -8.94
C LEU A 22 5.34 5.03 -9.41
N PHE A 23 5.75 5.89 -8.48
CA PHE A 23 6.21 7.23 -8.78
C PHE A 23 7.56 7.25 -9.50
N GLU A 24 8.49 6.35 -9.14
CA GLU A 24 9.76 6.15 -9.85
C GLU A 24 9.55 5.74 -11.31
N HIS A 25 8.54 4.89 -11.58
CA HIS A 25 8.27 4.40 -12.92
C HIS A 25 7.47 5.39 -13.79
N ASP A 26 6.40 5.97 -13.24
CA ASP A 26 5.46 6.78 -14.01
C ASP A 26 5.75 8.29 -13.92
N GLY A 27 6.49 8.73 -12.90
CA GLY A 27 6.80 10.13 -12.59
C GLY A 27 5.61 10.97 -12.13
N ARG A 28 4.43 10.76 -12.74
CA ARG A 28 3.13 11.32 -12.32
C ARG A 28 2.02 10.36 -12.75
N PRO A 29 1.72 9.32 -11.94
CA PRO A 29 0.71 8.34 -12.29
C PRO A 29 -0.67 9.01 -12.35
N SER A 30 -1.51 8.58 -13.30
CA SER A 30 -2.90 9.02 -13.35
C SER A 30 -3.72 8.36 -12.24
N ASP A 31 -4.84 8.96 -11.84
CA ASP A 31 -5.77 8.38 -10.85
C ASP A 31 -6.19 6.95 -11.21
N ALA A 32 -6.42 6.68 -12.51
CA ALA A 32 -6.76 5.35 -12.99
C ALA A 32 -5.62 4.34 -12.74
N ARG A 33 -4.38 4.79 -12.90
CA ARG A 33 -3.19 3.99 -12.66
C ARG A 33 -2.96 3.75 -11.17
N VAL A 34 -3.08 4.80 -10.35
CA VAL A 34 -3.06 4.73 -8.87
C VAL A 34 -4.10 3.71 -8.39
N LYS A 35 -5.34 3.81 -8.85
CA LYS A 35 -6.43 2.89 -8.48
C LYS A 35 -6.13 1.44 -8.88
N THR A 36 -5.62 1.23 -10.09
CA THR A 36 -5.29 -0.12 -10.59
C THR A 36 -4.20 -0.78 -9.74
N VAL A 37 -3.13 -0.05 -9.44
CA VAL A 37 -2.04 -0.57 -8.60
C VAL A 37 -2.52 -0.82 -7.19
N LEU A 38 -3.24 0.13 -6.60
CA LEU A 38 -3.77 -0.01 -5.25
C LEU A 38 -4.68 -1.24 -5.11
N GLN A 39 -5.59 -1.44 -6.08
CA GLN A 39 -6.45 -2.62 -6.10
C GLN A 39 -5.63 -3.92 -6.17
N SER A 40 -4.63 -3.98 -7.06
CA SER A 40 -3.79 -5.16 -7.22
C SER A 40 -3.02 -5.52 -5.95
N ILE A 41 -2.44 -4.53 -5.25
CA ILE A 41 -1.67 -4.80 -4.02
C ILE A 41 -2.58 -5.18 -2.85
N CYS A 42 -3.78 -4.58 -2.74
CA CYS A 42 -4.74 -4.94 -1.70
C CYS A 42 -5.31 -6.34 -1.91
N THR A 43 -5.59 -6.73 -3.16
CA THR A 43 -6.01 -8.10 -3.49
C THR A 43 -4.92 -9.11 -3.11
N GLY A 44 -3.66 -8.87 -3.51
CA GLY A 44 -2.55 -9.76 -3.16
C GLY A 44 -2.29 -9.83 -1.65
N LEU A 45 -2.48 -8.73 -0.91
CA LEU A 45 -2.42 -8.74 0.55
C LEU A 45 -3.53 -9.62 1.15
N ALA A 46 -4.76 -9.46 0.68
CA ALA A 46 -5.90 -10.22 1.18
C ALA A 46 -5.72 -11.73 0.93
N GLU A 47 -5.31 -12.12 -0.28
CA GLU A 47 -5.01 -13.52 -0.62
C GLU A 47 -3.94 -14.11 0.32
N LEU A 48 -2.83 -13.39 0.52
CA LEU A 48 -1.76 -13.81 1.41
C LEU A 48 -2.23 -13.97 2.87
N MET A 49 -3.08 -13.06 3.35
CA MET A 49 -3.60 -13.12 4.72
C MET A 49 -4.57 -14.28 4.92
N VAL A 50 -5.43 -14.57 3.93
CA VAL A 50 -6.29 -15.76 3.93
C VAL A 50 -5.46 -17.04 3.99
N GLU A 51 -4.36 -17.13 3.21
CA GLU A 51 -3.45 -18.27 3.26
C GLU A 51 -2.81 -18.49 4.65
N HIS A 52 -2.66 -17.42 5.43
CA HIS A 52 -2.14 -17.46 6.80
C HIS A 52 -3.23 -17.65 7.87
N GLY A 53 -4.49 -17.79 7.46
CA GLY A 53 -5.62 -18.02 8.37
C GLY A 53 -6.09 -16.78 9.13
N GLU A 54 -5.83 -15.58 8.60
CA GLU A 54 -6.32 -14.33 9.18
C GLU A 54 -7.84 -14.17 8.96
N GLU A 55 -8.51 -13.53 9.91
CA GLU A 55 -9.93 -13.23 9.85
C GLU A 55 -10.23 -12.03 8.94
N ASP A 56 -11.43 -11.99 8.34
CA ASP A 56 -11.89 -10.90 7.46
C ASP A 56 -11.68 -9.50 8.08
N ALA A 57 -11.97 -9.36 9.39
CA ALA A 57 -11.78 -8.08 10.09
C ALA A 57 -10.30 -7.64 10.15
N ALA A 58 -9.36 -8.59 10.27
CA ALA A 58 -7.93 -8.29 10.25
C ALA A 58 -7.47 -7.92 8.84
N ILE A 59 -8.02 -8.60 7.82
CA ILE A 59 -7.77 -8.31 6.40
C ILE A 59 -8.22 -6.89 6.06
N ASP A 60 -9.43 -6.51 6.45
CA ASP A 60 -9.97 -5.17 6.22
C ASP A 60 -9.09 -4.08 6.86
N VAL A 61 -8.65 -4.31 8.11
CA VAL A 61 -7.75 -3.38 8.81
C VAL A 61 -6.40 -3.25 8.10
N ALA A 62 -5.85 -4.36 7.59
CA ALA A 62 -4.57 -4.35 6.88
C ALA A 62 -4.69 -3.68 5.50
N ALA A 63 -5.75 -3.98 4.75
CA ALA A 63 -6.04 -3.36 3.46
C ALA A 63 -6.27 -1.85 3.58
N ALA A 64 -7.02 -1.41 4.59
CA ALA A 64 -7.20 0.01 4.88
C ALA A 64 -5.87 0.69 5.21
N ALA A 65 -5.06 0.10 6.10
CA ALA A 65 -3.75 0.65 6.45
C ALA A 65 -2.78 0.70 5.27
N MET A 66 -2.86 -0.26 4.33
CA MET A 66 -2.11 -0.22 3.08
C MET A 66 -2.56 0.92 2.18
N ALA A 67 -3.87 1.07 1.98
CA ALA A 67 -4.44 2.09 1.12
C ALA A 67 -4.13 3.51 1.62
N ASP A 68 -4.33 3.75 2.91
CA ASP A 68 -4.04 5.05 3.53
C ASP A 68 -2.57 5.41 3.35
N ALA A 69 -1.66 4.49 3.68
CA ALA A 69 -0.22 4.73 3.59
C ALA A 69 0.28 4.87 2.15
N PHE A 70 -0.37 4.19 1.20
CA PHE A 70 -0.08 4.32 -0.24
C PHE A 70 -0.50 5.70 -0.75
N LEU A 71 -1.75 6.11 -0.50
CA LEU A 71 -2.30 7.38 -0.98
C LEU A 71 -1.62 8.58 -0.33
N GLU A 72 -1.38 8.54 0.98
CA GLU A 72 -0.61 9.58 1.69
C GLU A 72 0.77 9.76 1.04
N ARG A 73 1.44 8.66 0.70
CA ARG A 73 2.76 8.72 0.09
C ARG A 73 2.73 9.30 -1.33
N ILE A 74 1.73 8.98 -2.14
CA ILE A 74 1.54 9.61 -3.46
C ILE A 74 1.40 11.13 -3.31
N VAL A 75 0.54 11.61 -2.41
CA VAL A 75 0.33 13.05 -2.18
C VAL A 75 1.64 13.75 -1.76
N ILE A 76 2.42 13.13 -0.87
CA ILE A 76 3.72 13.67 -0.45
C ILE A 76 4.68 13.78 -1.64
N LEU A 77 4.78 12.75 -2.47
CA LEU A 77 5.67 12.72 -3.63
C LEU A 77 5.28 13.74 -4.69
N GLU A 78 3.97 13.90 -4.95
CA GLU A 78 3.46 14.95 -5.84
C GLU A 78 3.77 16.35 -5.32
N THR A 79 3.63 16.57 -4.02
CA THR A 79 3.90 17.87 -3.38
C THR A 79 5.39 18.21 -3.41
N ALA A 80 6.27 17.25 -3.10
CA ALA A 80 7.71 17.45 -3.09
C ALA A 80 8.23 17.92 -4.47
N ARG A 81 7.66 17.38 -5.55
CA ARG A 81 8.06 17.73 -6.93
C ARG A 81 7.58 19.10 -7.41
N ILE A 82 6.64 19.75 -6.71
CA ILE A 82 6.22 21.12 -7.04
C ILE A 82 7.26 22.13 -6.53
N LEU A 83 8.06 21.74 -5.55
CA LEU A 83 9.06 22.59 -4.88
C LEU A 83 10.46 22.48 -5.51
N ASP A 84 10.71 21.46 -6.33
CA ASP A 84 11.92 21.26 -7.16
C ASP A 84 11.79 21.92 -8.54
#